data_AF-A0A9Y3RFL1-F1
#
_entry.id   AF-A0A9Y3RFL1-F1
#
_cell.length_a   1.000
_cell.length_b   1.000
_cell.length_c   1.000
_cell.angle_alpha   90.00
_cell.angle_beta   90.00
_cell.angle_gamma   90.00
#
_symmetry.space_group_name_H-M   'P 1'
#
loop_
_entity.id
_entity.type
_entity.pdbx_description
1 polymer ?
#
loop_
_entity_poly.entity_id
_entity_poly.type
_entity_poly.pdbx_seq_one_letter_code
_entity_poly.pdbx_strand_id
1 'polypeptide(L)'
;MAVSGSISDQKLELQRKIKFLEGEKTLRYERTEATTRKQKEFIRQLRQENENLRKQLAETKAPDEHIIKVAFKNRDMEGKAFCNSTVKEVNEMLNEGVLFKRKCINAVKHTNEVYQRRLNQLKMEYQRLKSESSSSKVSSDARTRKKKDDAMKLLALENDLEKTQFKCMEAKNIMVNYLKFKNHLHEESLTYKGQLDCLEAEILKQREEMNRLQIMNNDQQLSKEATKDELQKREELLYKDSKERARIIASYRKKVKECKAQAEKVDIRDQITLPEKLSGEAQHIITRMEEEDLKKISTFEEAFRHISETTGVTDIQEILDCFNSQEETHQHLLKLKEENEKVLLQLKEEKELLSQQFEEMKYFRQAKHPSDQQALQESEQHLQTQQQKCDAAKERLDWLLKTLHTAQAGVEHLANKLQHISLSEDTVPEVDPDSDHFVLELMAQCEKKLLSLHKELQGKDVAGIMKELEKNKLYIRSEEKLSAYITRAKPPVDQAHDPLHDKNETDEGKAKVITREALKLQSQLIIDSHSKRKTKMKMMKKKGKL
;
A
#
# COMPACT_ATOMS: atom_id res chain seq x y z
N MET A 1 123.68 -32.10 -145.03
CA MET A 1 125.07 -31.76 -145.43
C MET A 1 125.65 -30.78 -144.43
N ALA A 2 126.97 -30.79 -144.24
CA ALA A 2 127.67 -29.92 -143.30
C ALA A 2 128.04 -28.55 -143.93
N VAL A 3 128.90 -27.79 -143.22
CA VAL A 3 129.61 -26.55 -143.60
C VAL A 3 129.00 -25.22 -143.09
N SER A 4 129.45 -24.89 -141.87
CA SER A 4 129.78 -23.56 -141.29
C SER A 4 129.53 -22.25 -142.07
N GLY A 5 128.90 -21.28 -141.39
CA GLY A 5 128.97 -19.83 -141.64
C GLY A 5 129.48 -19.06 -140.40
N SER A 6 130.10 -17.90 -140.57
CA SER A 6 131.03 -17.30 -139.59
C SER A 6 130.43 -16.68 -138.32
N ILE A 7 131.14 -16.85 -137.20
CA ILE A 7 130.88 -16.27 -135.86
C ILE A 7 130.87 -14.72 -135.85
N SER A 8 131.49 -14.08 -136.86
CA SER A 8 131.67 -12.62 -136.90
C SER A 8 130.36 -11.84 -136.95
N ASP A 9 129.38 -12.27 -137.75
CA ASP A 9 128.13 -11.53 -137.95
C ASP A 9 127.22 -11.59 -136.71
N GLN A 10 127.17 -12.75 -136.05
CA GLN A 10 126.48 -12.91 -134.76
C GLN A 10 127.02 -11.97 -133.68
N LYS A 11 128.34 -11.72 -133.66
CA LYS A 11 128.97 -10.78 -132.71
C LYS A 11 128.52 -9.34 -132.96
N LEU A 12 128.37 -8.93 -134.22
CA LEU A 12 128.01 -7.56 -134.58
C LEU A 12 126.51 -7.29 -134.35
N GLU A 13 125.67 -8.30 -134.60
CA GLU A 13 124.23 -8.26 -134.24
C GLU A 13 124.03 -8.18 -132.71
N LEU A 14 124.76 -8.99 -131.93
CA LEU A 14 124.77 -8.91 -130.46
C LEU A 14 125.22 -7.53 -129.96
N GLN A 15 126.24 -6.90 -130.57
CA GLN A 15 126.67 -5.55 -130.19
C GLN A 15 125.61 -4.48 -130.47
N ARG A 16 124.85 -4.58 -131.58
CA ARG A 16 123.70 -3.69 -131.82
C ARG A 16 122.58 -3.92 -130.81
N LYS A 17 122.30 -5.20 -130.48
CA LYS A 17 121.30 -5.57 -129.47
C LYS A 17 121.66 -5.03 -128.10
N ILE A 18 122.93 -5.09 -127.69
CA ILE A 18 123.43 -4.51 -126.45
C ILE A 18 123.21 -2.99 -126.42
N LYS A 19 123.64 -2.25 -127.45
CA LYS A 19 123.43 -0.78 -127.50
C LYS A 19 121.95 -0.38 -127.48
N PHE A 20 121.08 -1.15 -128.14
CA PHE A 20 119.63 -0.92 -128.08
C PHE A 20 119.07 -1.18 -126.67
N LEU A 21 119.48 -2.27 -126.03
CA LEU A 21 119.07 -2.59 -124.65
C LEU A 21 119.63 -1.59 -123.63
N GLU A 22 120.82 -1.04 -123.86
CA GLU A 22 121.39 0.06 -123.06
C GLU A 22 120.56 1.34 -123.22
N GLY A 23 120.13 1.68 -124.44
CA GLY A 23 119.22 2.80 -124.71
C GLY A 23 117.81 2.61 -124.15
N GLU A 24 117.23 1.41 -124.24
CA GLU A 24 115.98 1.09 -123.54
C GLU A 24 116.15 1.18 -122.02
N LYS A 25 117.29 0.74 -121.49
CA LYS A 25 117.59 0.79 -120.06
C LYS A 25 117.69 2.24 -119.59
N THR A 26 118.40 3.13 -120.28
CA THR A 26 118.46 4.56 -119.92
C THR A 26 117.09 5.22 -120.02
N LEU A 27 116.34 5.02 -121.12
CA LEU A 27 114.99 5.58 -121.27
C LEU A 27 114.01 5.07 -120.20
N ARG A 28 114.12 3.79 -119.79
CA ARG A 28 113.34 3.25 -118.65
C ARG A 28 113.75 3.91 -117.34
N TYR A 29 115.05 4.09 -117.07
CA TYR A 29 115.52 4.79 -115.87
C TYR A 29 115.05 6.24 -115.84
N GLU A 30 115.23 7.01 -116.92
CA GLU A 30 114.75 8.40 -117.04
C GLU A 30 113.23 8.50 -116.85
N ARG A 31 112.46 7.57 -117.43
CA ARG A 31 111.01 7.50 -117.22
C ARG A 31 110.66 7.20 -115.76
N THR A 32 111.36 6.26 -115.12
CA THR A 32 111.14 5.97 -113.69
C THR A 32 111.53 7.14 -112.80
N GLU A 33 112.66 7.80 -113.05
CA GLU A 33 113.07 9.01 -112.34
C GLU A 33 112.06 10.14 -112.52
N ALA A 34 111.58 10.39 -113.75
CA ALA A 34 110.57 11.40 -114.01
C ALA A 34 109.26 11.10 -113.27
N THR A 35 108.83 9.83 -113.20
CA THR A 35 107.67 9.44 -112.37
C THR A 35 107.96 9.59 -110.87
N THR A 36 109.15 9.26 -110.40
CA THR A 36 109.54 9.41 -108.99
C THR A 36 109.64 10.89 -108.58
N ARG A 37 110.12 11.78 -109.46
CA ARG A 37 110.15 13.23 -109.24
C ARG A 37 108.72 13.77 -109.12
N LYS A 38 107.82 13.42 -110.06
CA LYS A 38 106.38 13.77 -109.99
C LYS A 38 105.71 13.24 -108.73
N GLN A 39 105.99 12.01 -108.32
CA GLN A 39 105.47 11.44 -107.06
C GLN A 39 105.99 12.18 -105.82
N LYS A 40 107.28 12.55 -105.78
CA LYS A 40 107.86 13.34 -104.69
C LYS A 40 107.23 14.74 -104.61
N GLU A 41 106.98 15.38 -105.75
CA GLU A 41 106.29 16.67 -105.83
C GLU A 41 104.83 16.59 -105.34
N PHE A 42 104.11 15.55 -105.76
CA PHE A 42 102.73 15.29 -105.31
C PHE A 42 102.64 15.00 -103.80
N ILE A 43 103.59 14.22 -103.25
CA ILE A 43 103.70 14.00 -101.80
C ILE A 43 103.99 15.33 -101.07
N ARG A 44 104.79 16.22 -101.64
CA ARG A 44 105.04 17.55 -101.07
C ARG A 44 103.77 18.42 -101.07
N GLN A 45 103.00 18.40 -102.16
CA GLN A 45 101.70 19.10 -102.25
C GLN A 45 100.73 18.57 -101.19
N LEU A 46 100.50 17.26 -101.11
CA LEU A 46 99.61 16.64 -100.11
C LEU A 46 100.03 16.94 -98.65
N ARG A 47 101.34 17.06 -98.37
CA ARG A 47 101.83 17.48 -97.05
C ARG A 47 101.52 18.95 -96.77
N GLN A 48 101.70 19.83 -97.74
CA GLN A 48 101.38 21.25 -97.62
C GLN A 48 99.87 21.47 -97.47
N GLU A 49 99.04 20.73 -98.22
CA GLU A 49 97.58 20.71 -98.06
C GLU A 49 97.16 20.21 -96.68
N ASN A 50 97.77 19.12 -96.18
CA ASN A 50 97.52 18.64 -94.81
C ASN A 50 97.91 19.68 -93.75
N GLU A 51 99.02 20.40 -93.93
CA GLU A 51 99.42 21.44 -92.99
C GLU A 51 98.48 22.65 -93.05
N ASN A 52 98.02 23.04 -94.25
CA ASN A 52 97.02 24.10 -94.42
C ASN A 52 95.66 23.71 -93.81
N LEU A 53 95.20 22.48 -94.02
CA LEU A 53 93.96 21.96 -93.40
C LEU A 53 94.07 21.92 -91.87
N ARG A 54 95.24 21.56 -91.32
CA ARG A 54 95.49 21.63 -89.86
C ARG A 54 95.47 23.07 -89.34
N LYS A 55 96.01 24.03 -90.09
CA LYS A 55 95.95 25.47 -89.75
C LYS A 55 94.50 25.98 -89.77
N GLN A 56 93.75 25.70 -90.84
CA GLN A 56 92.32 26.05 -90.94
C GLN A 56 91.47 25.42 -89.81
N LEU A 57 91.77 24.18 -89.43
CA LEU A 57 91.10 23.48 -88.33
C LEU A 57 91.50 24.03 -86.95
N ALA A 58 92.71 24.58 -86.80
CA ALA A 58 93.11 25.29 -85.58
C ALA A 58 92.48 26.70 -85.50
N GLU A 59 92.47 27.45 -86.61
CA GLU A 59 91.86 28.78 -86.71
C GLU A 59 90.36 28.76 -86.43
N THR A 60 89.65 27.72 -86.88
CA THR A 60 88.22 27.55 -86.60
C THR A 60 87.91 27.12 -85.16
N LYS A 61 88.82 26.42 -84.47
CA LYS A 61 88.63 25.97 -83.08
C LYS A 61 89.12 26.98 -82.02
N ALA A 62 90.12 27.79 -82.35
CA ALA A 62 90.66 28.82 -81.46
C ALA A 62 89.62 29.79 -80.84
N PRO A 63 88.63 30.34 -81.59
CA PRO A 63 87.61 31.23 -80.99
C PRO A 63 86.69 30.49 -80.02
N ASP A 64 86.26 29.26 -80.35
CA ASP A 64 85.41 28.43 -79.50
C ASP A 64 86.13 28.08 -78.19
N GLU A 65 87.39 27.63 -78.27
CA GLU A 65 88.22 27.36 -77.08
C GLU A 65 88.38 28.60 -76.20
N HIS A 66 88.57 29.79 -76.78
CA HIS A 66 88.70 31.02 -76.02
C HIS A 66 87.39 31.40 -75.31
N ILE A 67 86.24 31.29 -75.98
CA ILE A 67 84.92 31.57 -75.40
C ILE A 67 84.64 30.62 -74.22
N ILE A 68 84.90 29.31 -74.39
CA ILE A 68 84.72 28.31 -73.33
C ILE A 68 85.65 28.59 -72.14
N LYS A 69 86.94 28.86 -72.38
CA LYS A 69 87.89 29.22 -71.31
C LYS A 69 87.48 30.49 -70.56
N VAL A 70 86.87 31.47 -71.24
CA VAL A 70 86.37 32.70 -70.58
C VAL A 70 85.08 32.46 -69.78
N ALA A 71 84.15 31.67 -70.30
CA ALA A 71 82.88 31.37 -69.63
C ALA A 71 83.06 30.53 -68.35
N PHE A 72 84.00 29.58 -68.34
CA PHE A 72 84.22 28.65 -67.24
C PHE A 72 85.40 29.00 -66.32
N LYS A 73 85.87 30.25 -66.30
CA LYS A 73 87.01 30.74 -65.46
C LYS A 73 86.94 30.39 -63.96
N ASN A 74 85.74 30.19 -63.43
CA ASN A 74 85.49 29.86 -62.02
C ASN A 74 85.03 28.40 -61.81
N ARG A 75 85.12 27.55 -62.85
CA ARG A 75 84.60 26.17 -62.86
C ARG A 75 85.51 25.24 -63.68
N ASP A 76 86.74 25.07 -63.21
CA ASP A 76 87.80 24.33 -63.90
C ASP A 76 87.40 22.91 -64.38
N MET A 77 86.54 22.22 -63.63
CA MET A 77 86.07 20.87 -63.99
C MET A 77 85.09 20.89 -65.17
N GLU A 78 84.15 21.83 -65.20
CA GLU A 78 83.22 22.00 -66.32
C GLU A 78 83.97 22.55 -67.55
N GLY A 79 84.85 23.54 -67.36
CA GLY A 79 85.68 24.10 -68.43
C GLY A 79 86.55 23.05 -69.14
N LYS A 80 87.20 22.15 -68.38
CA LYS A 80 88.00 21.05 -68.95
C LYS A 80 87.17 20.03 -69.72
N ALA A 81 85.96 19.72 -69.27
CA ALA A 81 85.07 18.78 -69.96
C ALA A 81 84.64 19.31 -71.34
N PHE A 82 84.53 20.63 -71.50
CA PHE A 82 84.07 21.28 -72.72
C PHE A 82 85.19 21.73 -73.69
N CYS A 83 86.48 21.59 -73.32
CA CYS A 83 87.61 22.08 -74.13
C CYS A 83 87.71 21.55 -75.57
N ASN A 84 87.06 20.43 -75.90
CA ASN A 84 87.11 19.80 -77.23
C ASN A 84 85.79 19.94 -78.02
N SER A 85 84.77 20.57 -77.46
CA SER A 85 83.42 20.70 -78.03
C SER A 85 83.18 22.09 -78.62
N THR A 86 82.27 22.17 -79.59
CA THR A 86 81.84 23.45 -80.17
C THR A 86 80.92 24.19 -79.19
N VAL A 87 80.98 25.53 -79.18
CA VAL A 87 80.21 26.38 -78.23
C VAL A 87 78.70 26.08 -78.24
N LYS A 88 78.14 25.64 -79.38
CA LYS A 88 76.74 25.20 -79.51
C LYS A 88 76.43 23.95 -78.68
N GLU A 89 77.26 22.92 -78.75
CA GLU A 89 77.10 21.65 -78.01
C GLU A 89 77.16 21.92 -76.50
N VAL A 90 78.10 22.77 -76.07
CA VAL A 90 78.25 23.19 -74.67
C VAL A 90 77.00 23.93 -74.17
N ASN A 91 76.45 24.81 -75.01
CA ASN A 91 75.21 25.53 -74.70
C ASN A 91 74.01 24.57 -74.63
N GLU A 92 73.89 23.62 -75.55
CA GLU A 92 72.82 22.59 -75.54
C GLU A 92 72.89 21.74 -74.26
N MET A 93 74.06 21.19 -73.92
CA MET A 93 74.27 20.45 -72.66
C MET A 93 73.95 21.27 -71.41
N LEU A 94 74.34 22.55 -71.38
CA LEU A 94 74.03 23.45 -70.27
C LEU A 94 72.53 23.73 -70.18
N ASN A 95 71.86 23.92 -71.32
CA ASN A 95 70.41 24.13 -71.39
C ASN A 95 69.63 22.90 -70.94
N GLU A 96 70.04 21.69 -71.33
CA GLU A 96 69.46 20.43 -70.82
C GLU A 96 69.61 20.33 -69.29
N GLY A 97 70.80 20.66 -68.76
CA GLY A 97 71.04 20.73 -67.31
C GLY A 97 70.15 21.76 -66.59
N VAL A 98 69.89 22.91 -67.20
CA VAL A 98 68.97 23.94 -66.69
C VAL A 98 67.51 23.45 -66.75
N LEU A 99 67.10 22.80 -67.84
CA LEU A 99 65.76 22.22 -67.99
C LEU A 99 65.53 21.09 -66.98
N PHE A 100 66.52 20.22 -66.74
CA PHE A 100 66.46 19.19 -65.70
C PHE A 100 66.31 19.81 -64.30
N LYS A 101 67.17 20.78 -63.95
CA LYS A 101 67.08 21.50 -62.66
C LYS A 101 65.72 22.21 -62.50
N ARG A 102 65.17 22.78 -63.58
CA ARG A 102 63.82 23.39 -63.57
C ARG A 102 62.71 22.36 -63.39
N LYS A 103 62.79 21.19 -64.02
CA LYS A 103 61.85 20.07 -63.78
C LYS A 103 61.89 19.63 -62.32
N CYS A 104 63.08 19.45 -61.73
CA CYS A 104 63.23 19.11 -60.31
C CYS A 104 62.64 20.19 -59.38
N ILE A 105 62.90 21.48 -59.63
CA ILE A 105 62.32 22.59 -58.87
C ILE A 105 60.79 22.58 -58.97
N ASN A 106 60.23 22.36 -60.16
CA ASN A 106 58.78 22.30 -60.35
C ASN A 106 58.14 21.10 -59.63
N ALA A 107 58.79 19.94 -59.62
CA ALA A 107 58.34 18.78 -58.86
C ALA A 107 58.33 19.07 -57.34
N VAL A 108 59.40 19.66 -56.81
CA VAL A 108 59.47 20.06 -55.39
C VAL A 108 58.39 21.09 -55.06
N LYS A 109 58.18 22.12 -55.91
CA LYS A 109 57.09 23.09 -55.74
C LYS A 109 55.72 22.42 -55.66
N HIS A 110 55.42 21.51 -56.59
CA HIS A 110 54.16 20.76 -56.56
C HIS A 110 53.98 19.96 -55.27
N THR A 111 55.02 19.25 -54.80
CA THR A 111 54.92 18.52 -53.51
C THR A 111 54.67 19.46 -52.33
N ASN A 112 55.34 20.63 -52.28
CA ASN A 112 55.14 21.64 -51.25
C ASN A 112 53.71 22.20 -51.28
N GLU A 113 53.16 22.51 -52.46
CA GLU A 113 51.76 22.93 -52.62
C GLU A 113 50.77 21.86 -52.12
N VAL A 114 51.02 20.57 -52.38
CA VAL A 114 50.19 19.47 -51.87
C VAL A 114 50.25 19.41 -50.34
N TYR A 115 51.44 19.52 -49.73
CA TYR A 115 51.57 19.58 -48.27
C TYR A 115 50.88 20.83 -47.67
N GLN A 116 50.98 21.99 -48.32
CA GLN A 116 50.29 23.21 -47.88
C GLN A 116 48.76 23.08 -47.97
N ARG A 117 48.22 22.50 -49.06
CA ARG A 117 46.79 22.18 -49.19
C ARG A 117 46.34 21.26 -48.06
N ARG A 118 47.09 20.19 -47.77
CA ARG A 118 46.77 19.24 -46.68
C ARG A 118 46.83 19.90 -45.30
N LEU A 119 47.82 20.74 -45.06
CA LEU A 119 47.96 21.49 -43.81
C LEU A 119 46.82 22.51 -43.61
N ASN A 120 46.33 23.13 -44.68
CA ASN A 120 45.18 24.03 -44.64
C ASN A 120 43.86 23.26 -44.41
N GLN A 121 43.67 22.08 -45.02
CA GLN A 121 42.54 21.18 -44.69
C GLN A 121 42.53 20.83 -43.19
N LEU A 122 43.67 20.38 -42.65
CA LEU A 122 43.78 19.97 -41.25
C LEU A 122 43.55 21.15 -40.28
N LYS A 123 43.97 22.38 -40.66
CA LYS A 123 43.63 23.60 -39.91
C LYS A 123 42.12 23.88 -39.90
N MET A 124 41.42 23.70 -41.02
CA MET A 124 39.96 23.87 -41.09
C MET A 124 39.22 22.80 -40.26
N GLU A 125 39.65 21.54 -40.34
CA GLU A 125 39.12 20.44 -39.51
C GLU A 125 39.31 20.73 -38.01
N TYR A 126 40.50 21.17 -37.61
CA TYR A 126 40.77 21.57 -36.22
C TYR A 126 39.92 22.78 -35.77
N GLN A 127 39.73 23.78 -36.62
CA GLN A 127 38.85 24.92 -36.31
C GLN A 127 37.39 24.48 -36.16
N ARG A 128 36.91 23.57 -37.01
CA ARG A 128 35.56 22.97 -36.91
C ARG A 128 35.39 22.19 -35.60
N LEU A 129 36.32 21.29 -35.29
CA LEU A 129 36.29 20.52 -34.03
C LEU A 129 36.34 21.44 -32.80
N LYS A 130 37.06 22.57 -32.88
CA LYS A 130 37.12 23.57 -31.81
C LYS A 130 35.80 24.35 -31.67
N SER A 131 35.14 24.74 -32.76
CA SER A 131 33.83 25.41 -32.69
C SER A 131 32.71 24.46 -32.27
N GLU A 132 32.74 23.21 -32.73
CA GLU A 132 31.87 22.13 -32.24
C GLU A 132 32.07 21.92 -30.73
N SER A 133 33.32 21.85 -30.26
CA SER A 133 33.64 21.74 -28.82
C SER A 133 33.13 22.92 -27.99
N SER A 134 33.14 24.15 -28.50
CA SER A 134 32.53 25.30 -27.80
C SER A 134 31.01 25.26 -27.84
N SER A 135 30.39 24.84 -28.94
CA SER A 135 28.94 24.66 -29.04
C SER A 135 28.43 23.54 -28.12
N SER A 136 29.22 22.47 -27.96
CA SER A 136 28.91 21.36 -27.06
C SER A 136 28.94 21.77 -25.59
N LYS A 137 29.74 22.78 -25.20
CA LYS A 137 29.73 23.32 -23.84
C LYS A 137 28.44 24.10 -23.55
N VAL A 138 27.99 24.94 -24.48
CA VAL A 138 26.70 25.65 -24.38
C VAL A 138 25.53 24.67 -24.39
N SER A 139 25.57 23.65 -25.25
CA SER A 139 24.56 22.58 -25.28
C SER A 139 24.56 21.75 -23.99
N SER A 140 25.73 21.44 -23.42
CA SER A 140 25.83 20.72 -22.15
C SER A 140 25.21 21.52 -21.00
N ASP A 141 25.41 22.84 -20.95
CA ASP A 141 24.84 23.68 -19.89
C ASP A 141 23.32 23.90 -20.07
N ALA A 142 22.83 23.96 -21.31
CA ALA A 142 21.39 23.91 -21.58
C ALA A 142 20.76 22.56 -21.19
N ARG A 143 21.48 21.45 -21.39
CA ARG A 143 21.01 20.09 -21.07
C ARG A 143 21.08 19.79 -19.57
N THR A 144 22.05 20.33 -18.82
CA THR A 144 22.08 20.25 -17.35
C THR A 144 21.01 21.13 -16.71
N ARG A 145 20.71 22.32 -17.26
CA ARG A 145 19.57 23.14 -16.83
C ARG A 145 18.25 22.39 -17.01
N LYS A 146 17.95 21.86 -18.20
CA LYS A 146 16.75 21.04 -18.42
C LYS A 146 16.65 19.86 -17.43
N LYS A 147 17.75 19.12 -17.22
CA LYS A 147 17.77 18.03 -16.21
C LYS A 147 17.49 18.51 -14.79
N LYS A 148 17.94 19.71 -14.40
CA LYS A 148 17.60 20.33 -13.10
C LYS A 148 16.14 20.74 -13.05
N ASP A 149 15.62 21.38 -14.11
CA ASP A 149 14.22 21.79 -14.19
C ASP A 149 13.28 20.58 -14.13
N ASP A 150 13.63 19.48 -14.81
CA ASP A 150 12.87 18.23 -14.79
C ASP A 150 12.99 17.51 -13.43
N ALA A 151 14.14 17.54 -12.77
CA ALA A 151 14.28 17.06 -11.38
C ALA A 151 13.45 17.90 -10.39
N MET A 152 13.39 19.22 -10.56
CA MET A 152 12.53 20.10 -9.75
C MET A 152 11.03 19.83 -9.99
N LYS A 153 10.64 19.49 -11.23
CA LYS A 153 9.26 19.04 -11.53
C LYS A 153 8.95 17.68 -10.89
N LEU A 154 9.88 16.72 -10.92
CA LEU A 154 9.71 15.43 -10.25
C LEU A 154 9.51 15.63 -8.75
N LEU A 155 10.38 16.40 -8.08
CA LEU A 155 10.22 16.74 -6.66
C LEU A 155 8.90 17.45 -6.38
N ALA A 156 8.42 18.33 -7.27
CA ALA A 156 7.11 18.98 -7.10
C ALA A 156 5.95 17.98 -7.23
N LEU A 157 6.00 17.08 -8.22
CA LEU A 157 5.00 16.03 -8.43
C LEU A 157 4.99 15.00 -7.29
N GLU A 158 6.16 14.66 -6.73
CA GLU A 158 6.29 13.81 -5.54
C GLU A 158 5.65 14.46 -4.31
N ASN A 159 5.95 15.75 -4.05
CA ASN A 159 5.30 16.50 -2.96
C ASN A 159 3.77 16.61 -3.13
N ASP A 160 3.28 16.83 -4.36
CA ASP A 160 1.85 16.86 -4.63
C ASP A 160 1.21 15.46 -4.51
N LEU A 161 1.92 14.39 -4.92
CA LEU A 161 1.51 13.00 -4.71
C LEU A 161 1.36 12.70 -3.21
N GLU A 162 2.39 12.93 -2.39
CA GLU A 162 2.34 12.73 -0.94
C GLU A 162 1.18 13.51 -0.30
N LYS A 163 0.97 14.76 -0.73
CA LYS A 163 -0.13 15.60 -0.27
C LYS A 163 -1.51 15.07 -0.67
N THR A 164 -1.66 14.46 -1.85
CA THR A 164 -2.91 13.75 -2.22
C THR A 164 -3.09 12.47 -1.42
N GLN A 165 -2.03 11.68 -1.19
CA GLN A 165 -2.07 10.48 -0.36
C GLN A 165 -2.47 10.80 1.08
N PHE A 166 -1.91 11.85 1.68
CA PHE A 166 -2.28 12.32 3.02
C PHE A 166 -3.78 12.70 3.08
N LYS A 167 -4.27 13.50 2.12
CA LYS A 167 -5.70 13.84 2.01
C LYS A 167 -6.58 12.61 1.85
N CYS A 168 -6.18 11.62 1.04
CA CYS A 168 -6.91 10.37 0.89
C CYS A 168 -6.91 9.53 2.19
N MET A 169 -5.82 9.53 2.95
CA MET A 169 -5.75 8.87 4.25
C MET A 169 -6.64 9.57 5.29
N GLU A 170 -6.63 10.90 5.32
CA GLU A 170 -7.50 11.70 6.17
C GLU A 170 -8.98 11.49 5.82
N ALA A 171 -9.34 11.51 4.53
CA ALA A 171 -10.69 11.21 4.05
C ALA A 171 -11.14 9.78 4.41
N LYS A 172 -10.25 8.78 4.30
CA LYS A 172 -10.52 7.39 4.76
C LYS A 172 -10.76 7.34 6.27
N ASN A 173 -9.95 8.03 7.08
CA ASN A 173 -10.12 8.09 8.53
C ASN A 173 -11.45 8.77 8.91
N ILE A 174 -11.79 9.89 8.26
CA ILE A 174 -13.08 10.58 8.40
C ILE A 174 -14.24 9.64 8.05
N MET A 175 -14.16 8.93 6.92
CA MET A 175 -15.18 7.94 6.50
C MET A 175 -15.34 6.81 7.53
N VAL A 176 -14.25 6.24 8.04
CA VAL A 176 -14.28 5.20 9.09
C VAL A 176 -14.93 5.73 10.36
N ASN A 177 -14.67 6.99 10.74
CA ASN A 177 -15.29 7.59 11.92
C ASN A 177 -16.78 7.84 11.70
N TYR A 178 -17.21 8.37 10.55
CA TYR A 178 -18.63 8.47 10.21
C TYR A 178 -19.35 7.13 10.17
N LEU A 179 -18.69 6.06 9.70
CA LEU A 179 -19.25 4.71 9.73
C LEU A 179 -19.42 4.20 11.17
N LYS A 180 -18.46 4.45 12.06
CA LYS A 180 -18.60 4.16 13.50
C LYS A 180 -19.75 4.93 14.15
N PHE A 181 -19.87 6.24 13.88
CA PHE A 181 -20.99 7.04 14.37
C PHE A 181 -22.33 6.53 13.84
N LYS A 182 -22.42 6.16 12.55
CA LYS A 182 -23.62 5.55 11.97
C LYS A 182 -23.99 4.23 12.66
N ASN A 183 -23.02 3.37 12.90
CA ASN A 183 -23.25 2.08 13.57
C ASN A 183 -23.73 2.28 15.01
N HIS A 184 -23.09 3.18 15.76
CA HIS A 184 -23.50 3.52 17.12
C HIS A 184 -24.93 4.09 17.17
N LEU A 185 -25.27 5.04 16.30
CA LEU A 185 -26.64 5.58 16.18
C LEU A 185 -27.65 4.48 15.77
N HIS A 186 -27.23 3.50 14.97
CA HIS A 186 -28.09 2.37 14.62
C HIS A 186 -28.31 1.44 15.83
N GLU A 187 -27.27 1.11 16.58
CA GLU A 187 -27.36 0.35 17.84
C GLU A 187 -28.28 1.06 18.84
N GLU A 188 -28.10 2.36 19.06
CA GLU A 188 -29.00 3.18 19.90
C GLU A 188 -30.46 3.12 19.40
N SER A 189 -30.68 3.26 18.09
CA SER A 189 -32.03 3.18 17.49
C SER A 189 -32.73 1.84 17.73
N LEU A 190 -31.96 0.73 17.80
CA LEU A 190 -32.49 -0.59 18.13
C LEU A 190 -32.83 -0.68 19.62
N THR A 191 -32.04 -0.06 20.51
CA THR A 191 -32.32 -0.07 21.96
C THR A 191 -33.54 0.76 22.35
N TYR A 192 -33.79 1.89 21.67
CA TYR A 192 -34.93 2.76 22.02
C TYR A 192 -36.27 2.05 21.92
N LYS A 193 -36.45 1.13 20.96
CA LYS A 193 -37.70 0.37 20.87
C LYS A 193 -37.95 -0.46 22.13
N GLY A 194 -36.96 -1.23 22.57
CA GLY A 194 -37.08 -2.03 23.79
C GLY A 194 -37.28 -1.18 25.06
N GLN A 195 -36.70 0.03 25.10
CA GLN A 195 -36.95 0.98 26.20
C GLN A 195 -38.38 1.53 26.18
N LEU A 196 -38.92 1.86 25.00
CA LEU A 196 -40.31 2.28 24.83
C LEU A 196 -41.28 1.16 25.20
N ASP A 197 -41.08 -0.06 24.69
CA ASP A 197 -41.91 -1.23 25.00
C ASP A 197 -41.94 -1.49 26.53
N CYS A 198 -40.80 -1.32 27.23
CA CYS A 198 -40.73 -1.42 28.70
C CYS A 198 -41.52 -0.31 29.41
N LEU A 199 -41.42 0.95 28.94
CA LEU A 199 -42.13 2.09 29.52
C LEU A 199 -43.63 2.00 29.28
N GLU A 200 -44.07 1.54 28.11
CA GLU A 200 -45.48 1.30 27.80
C GLU A 200 -46.06 0.20 28.70
N ALA A 201 -45.33 -0.91 28.89
CA ALA A 201 -45.75 -1.98 29.80
C ALA A 201 -45.88 -1.49 31.25
N GLU A 202 -44.99 -0.61 31.70
CA GLU A 202 -45.05 -0.02 33.05
C GLU A 202 -46.22 0.97 33.21
N ILE A 203 -46.48 1.80 32.19
CA ILE A 203 -47.66 2.69 32.15
C ILE A 203 -48.96 1.87 32.18
N LEU A 204 -49.03 0.72 31.50
CA LEU A 204 -50.20 -0.16 31.52
C LEU A 204 -50.43 -0.75 32.91
N LYS A 205 -49.39 -1.26 33.58
CA LYS A 205 -49.50 -1.74 34.98
C LYS A 205 -49.98 -0.65 35.93
N GLN A 206 -49.43 0.56 35.84
CA GLN A 206 -49.83 1.69 36.68
C GLN A 206 -51.27 2.13 36.43
N ARG A 207 -51.77 2.03 35.19
CA ARG A 207 -53.19 2.23 34.87
C ARG A 207 -54.09 1.13 35.46
N GLU A 208 -53.66 -0.13 35.39
CA GLU A 208 -54.40 -1.23 36.05
C GLU A 208 -54.46 -1.05 37.57
N GLU A 209 -53.34 -0.69 38.20
CA GLU A 209 -53.28 -0.44 39.64
C GLU A 209 -54.15 0.77 40.04
N MET A 210 -54.10 1.86 39.28
CA MET A 210 -54.99 3.02 39.47
C MET A 210 -56.46 2.61 39.38
N ASN A 211 -56.84 1.81 38.38
CA ASN A 211 -58.22 1.31 38.23
C ASN A 211 -58.63 0.43 39.42
N ARG A 212 -57.76 -0.48 39.90
CA ARG A 212 -58.01 -1.32 41.08
C ARG A 212 -58.22 -0.46 42.34
N LEU A 213 -57.36 0.53 42.57
CA LEU A 213 -57.48 1.48 43.69
C LEU A 213 -58.76 2.32 43.60
N GLN A 214 -59.17 2.73 42.38
CA GLN A 214 -60.42 3.46 42.18
C GLN A 214 -61.65 2.59 42.49
N ILE A 215 -61.65 1.31 42.09
CA ILE A 215 -62.70 0.35 42.44
C ILE A 215 -62.76 0.18 43.97
N MET A 216 -61.62 -0.10 44.62
CA MET A 216 -61.55 -0.24 46.08
C MET A 216 -62.05 1.01 46.83
N ASN A 217 -61.72 2.21 46.34
CA ASN A 217 -62.19 3.46 46.94
C ASN A 217 -63.70 3.67 46.74
N ASN A 218 -64.26 3.29 45.59
CA ASN A 218 -65.70 3.31 45.35
C ASN A 218 -66.42 2.33 46.29
N ASP A 219 -65.92 1.10 46.42
CA ASP A 219 -66.46 0.07 47.33
C ASP A 219 -66.39 0.52 48.80
N GLN A 220 -65.28 1.15 49.20
CA GLN A 220 -65.13 1.73 50.54
C GLN A 220 -66.11 2.89 50.78
N GLN A 221 -66.35 3.75 49.78
CA GLN A 221 -67.31 4.84 49.87
C GLN A 221 -68.75 4.31 49.95
N LEU A 222 -69.11 3.30 49.15
CA LEU A 222 -70.41 2.61 49.23
C LEU A 222 -70.63 1.94 50.59
N SER A 223 -69.60 1.26 51.13
CA SER A 223 -69.63 0.67 52.48
C SER A 223 -69.82 1.73 53.58
N LYS A 224 -69.14 2.88 53.45
CA LYS A 224 -69.29 4.02 54.36
C LYS A 224 -70.67 4.68 54.27
N GLU A 225 -71.25 4.78 53.09
CA GLU A 225 -72.61 5.29 52.91
C GLU A 225 -73.65 4.31 53.48
N ALA A 226 -73.53 3.01 53.20
CA ALA A 226 -74.40 1.98 53.77
C ALA A 226 -74.37 1.95 55.31
N THR A 227 -73.18 2.01 55.93
CA THR A 227 -73.05 2.05 57.40
C THR A 227 -73.58 3.35 58.01
N LYS A 228 -73.44 4.49 57.31
CA LYS A 228 -74.05 5.77 57.73
C LYS A 228 -75.58 5.73 57.64
N ASP A 229 -76.14 5.14 56.59
CA ASP A 229 -77.58 4.98 56.42
C ASP A 229 -78.17 4.02 57.46
N GLU A 230 -77.46 2.94 57.81
CA GLU A 230 -77.85 2.01 58.87
C GLU A 230 -77.80 2.68 60.26
N LEU A 231 -76.78 3.51 60.51
CA LEU A 231 -76.69 4.34 61.72
C LEU A 231 -77.87 5.31 61.81
N GLN A 232 -78.17 6.06 60.74
CA GLN A 232 -79.30 6.99 60.72
C GLN A 232 -80.63 6.27 60.99
N LYS A 233 -80.85 5.09 60.38
CA LYS A 233 -82.05 4.27 60.64
C LYS A 233 -82.16 3.86 62.11
N ARG A 234 -81.05 3.47 62.76
CA ARG A 234 -81.04 3.18 64.21
C ARG A 234 -81.28 4.42 65.07
N GLU A 235 -80.68 5.56 64.74
CA GLU A 235 -80.92 6.82 65.45
C GLU A 235 -82.39 7.26 65.36
N GLU A 236 -83.01 7.16 64.18
CA GLU A 236 -84.44 7.44 63.99
C GLU A 236 -85.35 6.49 64.78
N LEU A 237 -85.00 5.20 64.87
CA LEU A 237 -85.71 4.21 65.68
C LEU A 237 -85.59 4.54 67.18
N LEU A 238 -84.38 4.82 67.67
CA LEU A 238 -84.14 5.22 69.06
C LEU A 238 -84.86 6.54 69.41
N TYR A 239 -84.95 7.49 68.47
CA TYR A 239 -85.71 8.72 68.66
C TYR A 239 -87.22 8.45 68.74
N LYS A 240 -87.77 7.56 67.89
CA LYS A 240 -89.18 7.15 67.92
C LYS A 240 -89.52 6.44 69.24
N ASP A 241 -88.69 5.49 69.67
CA ASP A 241 -88.82 4.77 70.95
C ASP A 241 -88.71 5.72 72.15
N SER A 242 -87.70 6.58 72.21
CA SER A 242 -87.56 7.61 73.26
C SER A 242 -88.78 8.53 73.35
N LYS A 243 -89.34 8.95 72.20
CA LYS A 243 -90.57 9.74 72.13
C LYS A 243 -91.80 8.96 72.61
N GLU A 244 -91.89 7.66 72.33
CA GLU A 244 -92.97 6.82 72.83
C GLU A 244 -92.86 6.57 74.33
N ARG A 245 -91.67 6.22 74.84
CA ARG A 245 -91.39 6.15 76.28
C ARG A 245 -91.76 7.45 76.98
N ALA A 246 -91.46 8.62 76.39
CA ALA A 246 -91.86 9.91 76.94
C ALA A 246 -93.39 10.12 76.96
N ARG A 247 -94.13 9.70 75.92
CA ARG A 247 -95.61 9.70 75.91
C ARG A 247 -96.18 8.79 76.99
N ILE A 248 -95.65 7.57 77.10
CA ILE A 248 -96.05 6.57 78.11
C ILE A 248 -95.83 7.14 79.51
N ILE A 249 -94.63 7.64 79.82
CA ILE A 249 -94.30 8.29 81.10
C ILE A 249 -95.22 9.49 81.36
N ALA A 250 -95.52 10.32 80.36
CA ALA A 250 -96.44 11.45 80.51
C ALA A 250 -97.88 10.98 80.83
N SER A 251 -98.36 9.91 80.19
CA SER A 251 -99.68 9.34 80.45
C SER A 251 -99.79 8.74 81.86
N TYR A 252 -98.77 8.02 82.34
CA TYR A 252 -98.69 7.54 83.71
C TYR A 252 -98.60 8.69 84.72
N ARG A 253 -97.79 9.72 84.46
CA ARG A 253 -97.75 10.94 85.29
C ARG A 253 -99.10 11.65 85.36
N LYS A 254 -99.90 11.65 84.29
CA LYS A 254 -101.27 12.18 84.27
C LYS A 254 -102.19 11.33 85.16
N LYS A 255 -102.21 10.00 84.98
CA LYS A 255 -102.97 9.07 85.84
C LYS A 255 -102.61 9.24 87.31
N VAL A 256 -101.32 9.33 87.66
CA VAL A 256 -100.87 9.54 89.05
C VAL A 256 -101.34 10.90 89.60
N LYS A 257 -101.34 11.97 88.81
CA LYS A 257 -101.90 13.26 89.22
C LYS A 257 -103.42 13.20 89.41
N GLU A 258 -104.14 12.49 88.55
CA GLU A 258 -105.58 12.27 88.65
C GLU A 258 -105.93 11.45 89.90
N CYS A 259 -105.22 10.35 90.16
CA CYS A 259 -105.37 9.58 91.39
C CYS A 259 -105.02 10.39 92.65
N LYS A 260 -103.99 11.25 92.62
CA LYS A 260 -103.69 12.17 93.73
C LYS A 260 -104.79 13.20 93.94
N ALA A 261 -105.33 13.79 92.88
CA ALA A 261 -106.45 14.74 92.98
C ALA A 261 -107.78 14.07 93.37
N GLN A 262 -107.96 12.77 93.09
CA GLN A 262 -109.06 11.97 93.61
C GLN A 262 -108.85 11.66 95.09
N ALA A 263 -107.65 11.24 95.49
CA ALA A 263 -107.29 11.03 96.90
C ALA A 263 -107.46 12.31 97.72
N GLU A 264 -107.04 13.47 97.22
CA GLU A 264 -107.20 14.78 97.87
C GLU A 264 -108.68 15.23 97.95
N LYS A 265 -109.53 14.81 97.01
CA LYS A 265 -110.99 15.00 97.09
C LYS A 265 -111.68 14.02 98.05
N VAL A 266 -111.10 12.84 98.24
CA VAL A 266 -111.51 11.85 99.25
C VAL A 266 -111.06 12.31 100.64
N ASP A 267 -109.86 12.88 100.80
CA ASP A 267 -109.34 13.40 102.06
C ASP A 267 -110.12 14.63 102.59
N ILE A 268 -110.85 15.32 101.70
CA ILE A 268 -111.79 16.41 102.05
C ILE A 268 -113.22 15.88 102.34
N ARG A 269 -113.54 14.61 102.05
CA ARG A 269 -114.90 14.06 102.22
C ARG A 269 -115.02 12.87 103.17
N ASP A 270 -113.95 12.10 103.37
CA ASP A 270 -113.98 10.80 104.05
C ASP A 270 -113.11 10.81 105.34
N GLN A 271 -113.38 11.76 106.23
CA GLN A 271 -113.54 11.34 107.63
C GLN A 271 -114.99 10.88 107.82
N ILE A 272 -115.18 9.81 108.62
CA ILE A 272 -116.46 9.21 109.04
C ILE A 272 -116.93 8.01 108.18
N THR A 273 -116.48 6.81 108.62
CA THR A 273 -117.32 5.60 108.86
C THR A 273 -117.22 4.39 107.91
N LEU A 274 -116.47 3.36 108.37
CA LEU A 274 -116.75 1.92 108.20
C LEU A 274 -118.19 1.59 108.66
N PRO A 275 -118.94 0.60 108.11
CA PRO A 275 -118.47 -0.80 108.20
C PRO A 275 -118.95 -1.84 107.14
N GLU A 276 -118.13 -2.88 107.02
CA GLU A 276 -118.43 -4.33 106.89
C GLU A 276 -119.91 -4.84 106.91
N LYS A 277 -120.36 -5.59 105.87
CA LYS A 277 -120.60 -7.07 105.91
C LYS A 277 -121.41 -7.69 104.72
N LEU A 278 -120.75 -8.64 104.03
CA LEU A 278 -121.17 -10.03 103.64
C LEU A 278 -122.48 -10.37 102.85
N SER A 279 -122.29 -11.31 101.88
CA SER A 279 -123.26 -12.31 101.31
C SER A 279 -124.42 -11.78 100.42
N GLY A 280 -124.89 -12.39 99.31
CA GLY A 280 -124.65 -13.65 98.53
C GLY A 280 -125.79 -13.78 97.48
N GLU A 281 -125.92 -14.75 96.54
CA GLU A 281 -125.10 -15.83 95.98
C GLU A 281 -125.79 -16.35 94.65
N ALA A 282 -125.04 -16.67 93.57
CA ALA A 282 -125.51 -17.44 92.38
C ALA A 282 -124.29 -17.83 91.49
N GLN A 283 -123.68 -19.01 91.59
CA GLN A 283 -124.09 -20.36 91.15
C GLN A 283 -124.12 -20.62 89.62
N HIS A 284 -123.18 -21.47 89.20
CA HIS A 284 -123.20 -22.46 88.11
C HIS A 284 -123.46 -22.07 86.64
N ILE A 285 -122.43 -22.29 85.80
CA ILE A 285 -122.55 -23.10 84.57
C ILE A 285 -121.39 -24.13 84.51
N ILE A 286 -121.73 -25.41 84.68
CA ILE A 286 -121.26 -26.63 83.96
C ILE A 286 -119.73 -26.72 83.68
N THR A 287 -118.92 -27.55 84.36
CA THR A 287 -118.94 -29.04 84.47
C THR A 287 -118.66 -29.78 83.15
N ARG A 288 -117.37 -29.95 82.80
CA ARG A 288 -116.75 -31.17 82.18
C ARG A 288 -115.33 -30.87 81.66
N MET A 289 -114.33 -31.18 82.47
CA MET A 289 -112.96 -31.49 82.03
C MET A 289 -112.46 -32.63 82.90
N GLU A 290 -111.74 -33.59 82.31
CA GLU A 290 -111.28 -34.79 82.99
C GLU A 290 -110.06 -34.46 83.86
N GLU A 291 -109.84 -35.17 84.98
CA GLU A 291 -108.66 -34.93 85.84
C GLU A 291 -107.34 -35.10 85.09
N GLU A 292 -107.33 -35.89 84.01
CA GLU A 292 -106.18 -35.99 83.11
C GLU A 292 -105.89 -34.68 82.38
N ASP A 293 -106.89 -33.91 81.99
CA ASP A 293 -106.69 -32.67 81.22
C ASP A 293 -106.19 -31.54 82.12
N LEU A 294 -106.64 -31.50 83.37
CA LEU A 294 -106.05 -30.61 84.39
C LEU A 294 -104.59 -30.98 84.68
N LYS A 295 -104.24 -32.27 84.72
CA LYS A 295 -102.84 -32.72 84.86
C LYS A 295 -102.01 -32.37 83.62
N LYS A 296 -102.54 -32.56 82.40
CA LYS A 296 -101.89 -32.15 81.14
C LYS A 296 -101.61 -30.65 81.15
N ILE A 297 -102.60 -29.82 81.49
CA ILE A 297 -102.44 -28.36 81.61
C ILE A 297 -101.35 -28.01 82.63
N SER A 298 -101.35 -28.62 83.82
CA SER A 298 -100.29 -28.42 84.82
C SER A 298 -98.91 -28.77 84.28
N THR A 299 -98.76 -29.87 83.54
CA THR A 299 -97.46 -30.24 82.94
C THR A 299 -97.03 -29.29 81.81
N PHE A 300 -97.98 -28.75 81.04
CA PHE A 300 -97.68 -27.74 80.03
C PHE A 300 -97.32 -26.38 80.66
N GLU A 301 -97.97 -25.99 81.76
CA GLU A 301 -97.61 -24.79 82.54
C GLU A 301 -96.23 -24.92 83.20
N GLU A 302 -95.87 -26.09 83.73
CA GLU A 302 -94.52 -26.34 84.25
C GLU A 302 -93.44 -26.32 83.16
N ALA A 303 -93.69 -26.96 82.01
CA ALA A 303 -92.80 -26.90 80.86
C ALA A 303 -92.65 -25.46 80.32
N PHE A 304 -93.75 -24.70 80.24
CA PHE A 304 -93.74 -23.30 79.84
C PHE A 304 -92.93 -22.45 80.82
N ARG A 305 -93.12 -22.62 82.13
CA ARG A 305 -92.36 -21.93 83.19
C ARG A 305 -90.86 -22.15 83.02
N HIS A 306 -90.43 -23.40 82.79
CA HIS A 306 -89.02 -23.72 82.55
C HIS A 306 -88.47 -23.12 81.25
N ILE A 307 -89.27 -23.04 80.18
CA ILE A 307 -88.87 -22.36 78.93
C ILE A 307 -88.74 -20.85 79.16
N SER A 308 -89.70 -20.20 79.80
CA SER A 308 -89.62 -18.78 80.20
C SER A 308 -88.44 -18.48 81.14
N GLU A 309 -88.14 -19.35 82.10
CA GLU A 309 -87.00 -19.20 83.01
C GLU A 309 -85.65 -19.36 82.29
N THR A 310 -85.54 -20.24 81.29
CA THR A 310 -84.28 -20.47 80.54
C THR A 310 -84.07 -19.49 79.39
N THR A 311 -85.14 -18.99 78.76
CA THR A 311 -85.06 -17.94 77.73
C THR A 311 -85.07 -16.53 78.32
N GLY A 312 -85.57 -16.34 79.54
CA GLY A 312 -85.74 -15.03 80.18
C GLY A 312 -86.93 -14.22 79.66
N VAL A 313 -87.83 -14.86 78.91
CA VAL A 313 -88.93 -14.22 78.17
C VAL A 313 -90.28 -14.50 78.84
N THR A 314 -91.10 -13.46 79.02
CA THR A 314 -92.37 -13.53 79.78
C THR A 314 -93.63 -13.59 78.91
N ASP A 315 -93.54 -13.27 77.62
CA ASP A 315 -94.65 -13.37 76.67
C ASP A 315 -94.50 -14.57 75.72
N ILE A 316 -95.62 -15.22 75.40
CA ILE A 316 -95.69 -16.38 74.51
C ILE A 316 -95.26 -15.99 73.09
N GLN A 317 -95.63 -14.80 72.63
CA GLN A 317 -95.29 -14.33 71.29
C GLN A 317 -93.79 -14.06 71.14
N GLU A 318 -93.15 -13.42 72.13
CA GLU A 318 -91.71 -13.18 72.15
C GLU A 318 -90.90 -14.48 72.13
N ILE A 319 -91.39 -15.55 72.78
CA ILE A 319 -90.78 -16.88 72.72
C ILE A 319 -90.85 -17.44 71.28
N LEU A 320 -92.01 -17.36 70.62
CA LEU A 320 -92.18 -17.82 69.24
C LEU A 320 -91.31 -17.03 68.26
N ASP A 321 -91.23 -15.71 68.40
CA ASP A 321 -90.40 -14.86 67.53
C ASP A 321 -88.89 -15.11 67.75
N CYS A 322 -88.49 -15.45 68.99
CA CYS A 322 -87.13 -15.90 69.29
C CYS A 322 -86.81 -17.26 68.66
N PHE A 323 -87.73 -18.24 68.73
CA PHE A 323 -87.56 -19.53 68.05
C PHE A 323 -87.50 -19.38 66.53
N ASN A 324 -88.38 -18.58 65.93
CA ASN A 324 -88.38 -18.33 64.48
C ASN A 324 -87.07 -17.69 64.01
N SER A 325 -86.61 -16.64 64.68
CA SER A 325 -85.33 -15.97 64.33
C SER A 325 -84.11 -16.86 64.59
N GLN A 326 -84.14 -17.73 65.60
CA GLN A 326 -83.11 -18.73 65.83
C GLN A 326 -83.12 -19.83 64.75
N GLU A 327 -84.30 -20.27 64.30
CA GLU A 327 -84.45 -21.21 63.19
C GLU A 327 -83.96 -20.61 61.87
N GLU A 328 -84.36 -19.39 61.53
CA GLU A 328 -83.87 -18.66 60.35
C GLU A 328 -82.33 -18.51 60.37
N THR A 329 -81.77 -18.17 61.53
CA THR A 329 -80.31 -18.08 61.72
C THR A 329 -79.65 -19.45 61.53
N HIS A 330 -80.24 -20.53 62.05
CA HIS A 330 -79.74 -21.89 61.87
C HIS A 330 -79.81 -22.34 60.41
N GLN A 331 -80.92 -22.10 59.72
CA GLN A 331 -81.08 -22.38 58.28
C GLN A 331 -80.09 -21.56 57.43
N HIS A 332 -79.81 -20.31 57.79
CA HIS A 332 -78.80 -19.49 57.11
C HIS A 332 -77.38 -20.04 57.33
N LEU A 333 -77.03 -20.43 58.55
CA LEU A 333 -75.74 -21.05 58.87
C LEU A 333 -75.56 -22.41 58.15
N LEU A 334 -76.63 -23.20 57.99
CA LEU A 334 -76.59 -24.43 57.19
C LEU A 334 -76.34 -24.15 55.71
N LYS A 335 -77.02 -23.15 55.12
CA LYS A 335 -76.76 -22.73 53.72
C LYS A 335 -75.33 -22.25 53.53
N LEU A 336 -74.84 -21.40 54.44
CA LEU A 336 -73.46 -20.89 54.42
C LEU A 336 -72.44 -22.04 54.59
N LYS A 337 -72.75 -23.07 55.38
CA LYS A 337 -71.92 -24.28 55.51
C LYS A 337 -71.86 -25.04 54.18
N GLU A 338 -73.00 -25.30 53.53
CA GLU A 338 -73.04 -25.96 52.22
C GLU A 338 -72.31 -25.17 51.13
N GLU A 339 -72.47 -23.85 51.11
CA GLU A 339 -71.78 -22.97 50.15
C GLU A 339 -70.26 -23.01 50.36
N ASN A 340 -69.79 -22.93 51.62
CA ASN A 340 -68.37 -23.09 51.93
C ASN A 340 -67.85 -24.50 51.58
N GLU A 341 -68.62 -25.56 51.81
CA GLU A 341 -68.23 -26.93 51.41
C GLU A 341 -68.11 -27.07 49.89
N LYS A 342 -69.02 -26.46 49.11
CA LYS A 342 -68.96 -26.42 47.63
C LYS A 342 -67.72 -25.65 47.13
N VAL A 343 -67.45 -24.46 47.67
CA VAL A 343 -66.26 -23.66 47.32
C VAL A 343 -64.96 -24.38 47.71
N LEU A 344 -64.95 -25.05 48.87
CA LEU A 344 -63.78 -25.80 49.34
C LEU A 344 -63.49 -27.05 48.48
N LEU A 345 -64.52 -27.68 47.90
CA LEU A 345 -64.36 -28.74 46.90
C LEU A 345 -63.80 -28.19 45.58
N GLN A 346 -64.36 -27.10 45.05
CA GLN A 346 -63.85 -26.44 43.83
C GLN A 346 -62.37 -26.04 43.97
N LEU A 347 -61.99 -25.40 45.08
CA LEU A 347 -60.60 -25.03 45.35
C LEU A 347 -59.65 -26.24 45.52
N LYS A 348 -60.16 -27.41 45.93
CA LYS A 348 -59.38 -28.66 45.95
C LYS A 348 -59.16 -29.19 44.53
N GLU A 349 -60.21 -29.22 43.71
CA GLU A 349 -60.14 -29.66 42.32
C GLU A 349 -59.21 -28.77 41.48
N GLU A 350 -59.32 -27.45 41.62
CA GLU A 350 -58.42 -26.48 40.98
C GLU A 350 -56.96 -26.66 41.44
N LYS A 351 -56.73 -26.85 42.74
CA LYS A 351 -55.38 -27.12 43.28
C LYS A 351 -54.80 -28.42 42.73
N GLU A 352 -55.61 -29.47 42.61
CA GLU A 352 -55.17 -30.77 42.11
C GLU A 352 -54.84 -30.70 40.61
N LEU A 353 -55.70 -30.06 39.81
CA LEU A 353 -55.45 -29.77 38.39
C LEU A 353 -54.15 -28.97 38.19
N LEU A 354 -53.95 -27.90 38.96
CA LEU A 354 -52.75 -27.05 38.87
C LEU A 354 -51.49 -27.81 39.31
N SER A 355 -51.61 -28.73 40.28
CA SER A 355 -50.52 -29.60 40.72
C SER A 355 -50.13 -30.62 39.64
N GLN A 356 -51.11 -31.18 38.92
CA GLN A 356 -50.86 -32.08 37.78
C GLN A 356 -50.14 -31.34 36.64
N GLN A 357 -50.64 -30.17 36.24
CA GLN A 357 -49.99 -29.33 35.22
C GLN A 357 -48.55 -28.93 35.60
N PHE A 358 -48.29 -28.66 36.88
CA PHE A 358 -46.95 -28.34 37.37
C PHE A 358 -46.00 -29.54 37.23
N GLU A 359 -46.43 -30.74 37.62
CA GLU A 359 -45.61 -31.96 37.47
C GLU A 359 -45.38 -32.31 35.99
N GLU A 360 -46.37 -32.19 35.11
CA GLU A 360 -46.20 -32.35 33.66
C GLU A 360 -45.14 -31.39 33.10
N MET A 361 -45.22 -30.10 33.44
CA MET A 361 -44.25 -29.08 33.01
C MET A 361 -42.84 -29.32 33.57
N LYS A 362 -42.75 -29.87 34.78
CA LYS A 362 -41.49 -30.28 35.42
C LYS A 362 -40.87 -31.46 34.69
N TYR A 363 -41.62 -32.53 34.41
CA TYR A 363 -41.13 -33.68 33.63
C TYR A 363 -40.76 -33.30 32.20
N PHE A 364 -41.56 -32.47 31.52
CA PHE A 364 -41.25 -31.98 30.16
C PHE A 364 -39.96 -31.17 30.11
N ARG A 365 -39.73 -30.29 31.09
CA ARG A 365 -38.46 -29.54 31.23
C ARG A 365 -37.28 -30.48 31.47
N GLN A 366 -37.45 -31.48 32.33
CA GLN A 366 -36.40 -32.43 32.71
C GLN A 366 -36.05 -33.40 31.58
N ALA A 367 -37.01 -33.75 30.72
CA ALA A 367 -36.79 -34.56 29.51
C ALA A 367 -36.11 -33.78 28.37
N LYS A 368 -36.41 -32.48 28.22
CA LYS A 368 -35.79 -31.64 27.17
C LYS A 368 -34.35 -31.25 27.47
N HIS A 369 -34.03 -30.89 28.72
CA HIS A 369 -32.69 -30.43 29.10
C HIS A 369 -31.52 -31.32 28.61
N PRO A 370 -31.53 -32.67 28.74
CA PRO A 370 -30.44 -33.50 28.22
C PRO A 370 -30.38 -33.52 26.69
N SER A 371 -31.52 -33.47 26.00
CA SER A 371 -31.57 -33.41 24.52
C SER A 371 -31.03 -32.09 23.99
N ASP A 372 -31.44 -30.98 24.61
CA ASP A 372 -30.99 -29.63 24.22
C ASP A 372 -29.49 -29.45 24.53
N GLN A 373 -29.01 -30.00 25.65
CA GLN A 373 -27.59 -29.98 26.03
C GLN A 373 -26.73 -30.86 25.10
N GLN A 374 -27.22 -32.02 24.66
CA GLN A 374 -26.53 -32.85 23.68
C GLN A 374 -26.47 -32.15 22.30
N ALA A 375 -27.57 -31.56 21.84
CA ALA A 375 -27.60 -30.81 20.58
C ALA A 375 -26.65 -29.59 20.59
N LEU A 376 -26.54 -28.89 21.73
CA LEU A 376 -25.54 -27.85 21.96
C LEU A 376 -24.11 -28.39 21.83
N GLN A 377 -23.80 -29.50 22.52
CA GLN A 377 -22.47 -30.12 22.49
C GLN A 377 -22.09 -30.60 21.08
N GLU A 378 -23.03 -31.17 20.32
CA GLU A 378 -22.83 -31.57 18.92
C GLU A 378 -22.57 -30.34 18.01
N SER A 379 -23.31 -29.24 18.22
CA SER A 379 -23.09 -27.97 17.51
C SER A 379 -21.73 -27.33 17.85
N GLU A 380 -21.30 -27.36 19.11
CA GLU A 380 -19.98 -26.87 19.55
C GLU A 380 -18.84 -27.69 18.92
N GLN A 381 -18.97 -29.03 18.92
CA GLN A 381 -18.00 -29.92 18.26
C GLN A 381 -17.94 -29.67 16.75
N HIS A 382 -19.09 -29.43 16.11
CA HIS A 382 -19.13 -29.11 14.68
C HIS A 382 -18.45 -27.76 14.40
N LEU A 383 -18.74 -26.73 15.20
CA LEU A 383 -18.10 -25.41 15.12
C LEU A 383 -16.57 -25.54 15.26
N GLN A 384 -16.09 -26.26 16.29
CA GLN A 384 -14.66 -26.47 16.53
C GLN A 384 -13.99 -27.21 15.37
N THR A 385 -14.66 -28.22 14.80
CA THR A 385 -14.16 -28.97 13.63
C THR A 385 -14.07 -28.09 12.39
N GLN A 386 -15.04 -27.21 12.14
CA GLN A 386 -15.00 -26.27 11.02
C GLN A 386 -13.94 -25.18 11.23
N GLN A 387 -13.77 -24.69 12.47
CA GLN A 387 -12.72 -23.73 12.82
C GLN A 387 -11.32 -24.32 12.52
N GLN A 388 -11.05 -25.55 12.95
CA GLN A 388 -9.79 -26.25 12.66
C GLN A 388 -9.55 -26.43 11.15
N LYS A 389 -10.60 -26.74 10.37
CA LYS A 389 -10.50 -26.82 8.89
C LYS A 389 -10.18 -25.46 8.26
N CYS A 390 -10.81 -24.39 8.73
CA CYS A 390 -10.54 -23.03 8.28
C CYS A 390 -9.11 -22.61 8.58
N ASP A 391 -8.59 -22.93 9.77
CA ASP A 391 -7.23 -22.56 10.15
C ASP A 391 -6.17 -23.39 9.40
N ALA A 392 -6.39 -24.70 9.22
CA ALA A 392 -5.55 -25.52 8.33
C ALA A 392 -5.58 -25.06 6.86
N ALA A 393 -6.72 -24.55 6.37
CA ALA A 393 -6.82 -23.96 5.03
C ALA A 393 -6.05 -22.65 4.90
N LYS A 394 -6.05 -21.79 5.95
CA LYS A 394 -5.21 -20.58 6.01
C LYS A 394 -3.73 -20.93 5.99
N GLU A 395 -3.28 -21.87 6.83
CA GLU A 395 -1.88 -22.30 6.85
C GLU A 395 -1.43 -22.85 5.49
N ARG A 396 -2.29 -23.61 4.81
CA ARG A 396 -2.04 -24.09 3.45
C ARG A 396 -1.97 -22.96 2.43
N LEU A 397 -2.84 -21.96 2.51
CA LEU A 397 -2.79 -20.75 1.67
C LEU A 397 -1.49 -19.98 1.90
N ASP A 398 -1.12 -19.74 3.14
CA ASP A 398 0.12 -19.08 3.55
C ASP A 398 1.37 -19.79 3.02
N TRP A 399 1.38 -21.13 3.08
CA TRP A 399 2.45 -21.95 2.52
C TRP A 399 2.51 -21.87 0.98
N LEU A 400 1.36 -21.89 0.31
CA LEU A 400 1.28 -21.71 -1.15
C LEU A 400 1.76 -20.32 -1.57
N LEU A 401 1.34 -19.26 -0.88
CA LEU A 401 1.77 -17.88 -1.15
C LEU A 401 3.28 -17.69 -0.95
N LYS A 402 3.85 -18.23 0.13
CA LYS A 402 5.32 -18.23 0.35
C LYS A 402 6.05 -18.97 -0.77
N THR A 403 5.53 -20.11 -1.21
CA THR A 403 6.10 -20.89 -2.33
C THR A 403 5.98 -20.17 -3.67
N LEU A 404 4.86 -19.47 -3.90
CA LEU A 404 4.66 -18.64 -5.08
C LEU A 404 5.64 -17.46 -5.09
N HIS A 405 5.79 -16.72 -4.00
CA HIS A 405 6.77 -15.63 -3.88
C HIS A 405 8.21 -16.08 -4.11
N THR A 406 8.62 -17.25 -3.59
CA THR A 406 9.98 -17.77 -3.85
C THR A 406 10.16 -18.19 -5.32
N ALA A 407 9.11 -18.70 -5.97
CA ALA A 407 9.13 -18.97 -7.41
C ALA A 407 9.19 -17.66 -8.23
N GLN A 408 8.37 -16.66 -7.91
CA GLN A 408 8.34 -15.33 -8.53
C GLN A 408 9.73 -14.67 -8.50
N ALA A 409 10.33 -14.55 -7.31
CA ALA A 409 11.69 -14.03 -7.15
C ALA A 409 12.74 -14.86 -7.92
N GLY A 410 12.58 -16.19 -7.98
CA GLY A 410 13.43 -17.08 -8.77
C GLY A 410 13.36 -16.80 -10.28
N VAL A 411 12.15 -16.55 -10.81
CA VAL A 411 11.91 -16.17 -12.21
C VAL A 411 12.47 -14.79 -12.51
N GLU A 412 12.27 -13.80 -11.63
CA GLU A 412 12.86 -12.46 -11.78
C GLU A 412 14.39 -12.52 -11.78
N HIS A 413 15.01 -13.27 -10.87
CA HIS A 413 16.45 -13.48 -10.85
C HIS A 413 16.97 -14.17 -12.12
N LEU A 414 16.20 -15.10 -12.70
CA LEU A 414 16.51 -15.75 -13.97
C LEU A 414 16.40 -14.75 -15.14
N ALA A 415 15.32 -13.97 -15.22
CA ALA A 415 15.11 -12.95 -16.24
C ALA A 415 16.22 -11.90 -16.23
N ASN A 416 16.61 -11.42 -15.05
CA ASN A 416 17.73 -10.50 -14.86
C ASN A 416 19.06 -11.09 -15.37
N LYS A 417 19.33 -12.39 -15.14
CA LYS A 417 20.52 -13.07 -15.65
C LYS A 417 20.50 -13.25 -17.18
N LEU A 418 19.32 -13.39 -17.78
CA LEU A 418 19.12 -13.58 -19.22
C LEU A 418 18.92 -12.26 -19.98
N GLN A 419 18.93 -11.10 -19.30
CA GLN A 419 18.68 -9.79 -19.90
C GLN A 419 19.63 -9.45 -21.07
N HIS A 420 20.86 -9.98 -21.04
CA HIS A 420 21.87 -9.76 -22.09
C HIS A 420 21.67 -10.63 -23.35
N ILE A 421 20.70 -11.54 -23.37
CA ILE A 421 20.35 -12.36 -24.54
C ILE A 421 19.21 -11.66 -25.27
N SER A 422 19.55 -10.99 -26.37
CA SER A 422 18.59 -10.31 -27.24
C SER A 422 17.83 -11.32 -28.10
N LEU A 423 16.49 -11.30 -28.04
CA LEU A 423 15.65 -12.05 -28.97
C LEU A 423 15.23 -11.16 -30.15
N SER A 424 14.93 -11.77 -31.30
CA SER A 424 14.46 -11.04 -32.48
C SER A 424 13.08 -10.38 -32.30
N GLU A 425 12.36 -10.75 -31.24
CA GLU A 425 11.06 -10.23 -30.84
C GLU A 425 11.07 -9.99 -29.31
N ASP A 426 11.86 -9.02 -28.84
CA ASP A 426 11.70 -8.48 -27.47
C ASP A 426 10.39 -7.69 -27.41
N THR A 427 9.26 -8.41 -27.38
CA THR A 427 7.94 -7.87 -27.06
C THR A 427 7.97 -7.50 -25.58
N VAL A 428 8.03 -6.21 -25.28
CA VAL A 428 7.90 -5.71 -23.90
C VAL A 428 6.57 -6.26 -23.36
N PRO A 429 6.55 -6.95 -22.21
CA PRO A 429 5.31 -7.51 -21.69
C PRO A 429 4.31 -6.37 -21.45
N GLU A 430 3.21 -6.40 -22.19
CA GLU A 430 2.16 -5.36 -22.21
C GLU A 430 1.21 -5.46 -21.00
N VAL A 431 1.70 -6.06 -19.91
CA VAL A 431 0.93 -6.58 -18.78
C VAL A 431 1.38 -5.90 -17.49
N ASP A 432 0.42 -5.53 -16.66
CA ASP A 432 0.62 -4.79 -15.41
C ASP A 432 1.58 -5.56 -14.46
N PRO A 433 2.66 -4.94 -13.92
CA PRO A 433 3.69 -5.64 -13.14
C PRO A 433 3.17 -6.37 -11.89
N ASP A 434 2.08 -5.88 -11.30
CA ASP A 434 1.46 -6.44 -10.09
C ASP A 434 0.52 -7.63 -10.38
N SER A 435 0.40 -8.08 -11.63
CA SER A 435 -0.50 -9.19 -12.01
C SER A 435 0.23 -10.55 -12.06
N ASP A 436 -0.45 -11.61 -11.61
CA ASP A 436 0.09 -12.99 -11.68
C ASP A 436 0.44 -13.43 -13.13
N HIS A 437 -0.20 -12.83 -14.13
CA HIS A 437 0.11 -13.05 -15.54
C HIS A 437 1.47 -12.50 -15.98
N PHE A 438 1.98 -11.43 -15.35
CA PHE A 438 3.30 -10.87 -15.64
C PHE A 438 4.41 -11.91 -15.41
N VAL A 439 4.31 -12.69 -14.33
CA VAL A 439 5.27 -13.73 -13.96
C VAL A 439 5.27 -14.87 -14.98
N LEU A 440 4.09 -15.29 -15.45
CA LEU A 440 3.95 -16.35 -16.45
C LEU A 440 4.54 -15.91 -17.81
N GLU A 441 4.32 -14.67 -18.22
CA GLU A 441 4.95 -14.11 -19.43
C GLU A 441 6.47 -13.99 -19.25
N LEU A 442 6.95 -13.57 -18.08
CA LEU A 442 8.37 -13.51 -17.76
C LEU A 442 9.03 -14.91 -17.79
N MET A 443 8.32 -15.95 -17.33
CA MET A 443 8.74 -17.36 -17.47
C MET A 443 8.84 -17.78 -18.94
N ALA A 444 7.82 -17.47 -19.76
CA ALA A 444 7.82 -17.81 -21.18
C ALA A 444 8.94 -17.09 -21.95
N GLN A 445 9.27 -15.85 -21.58
CA GLN A 445 10.42 -15.12 -22.11
C GLN A 445 11.75 -15.74 -21.68
N CYS A 446 11.88 -16.15 -20.42
CA CYS A 446 13.06 -16.88 -19.94
C CYS A 446 13.25 -18.21 -20.69
N GLU A 447 12.17 -18.97 -20.93
CA GLU A 447 12.21 -20.20 -21.71
C GLU A 447 12.70 -19.96 -23.15
N LYS A 448 12.13 -18.97 -23.85
CA LYS A 448 12.58 -18.59 -25.21
C LYS A 448 14.07 -18.21 -25.24
N LYS A 449 14.56 -17.45 -24.26
CA LYS A 449 15.98 -17.06 -24.14
C LYS A 449 16.89 -18.26 -23.85
N LEU A 450 16.47 -19.16 -22.96
CA LEU A 450 17.20 -20.40 -22.65
C LEU A 450 17.23 -21.38 -23.84
N LEU A 451 16.16 -21.47 -24.61
CA LEU A 451 16.12 -22.29 -25.84
C LEU A 451 17.03 -21.73 -26.94
N SER A 452 17.16 -20.39 -27.06
CA SER A 452 18.14 -19.77 -27.96
C SER A 452 19.57 -20.09 -27.52
N LEU A 453 19.89 -19.88 -26.23
CA LEU A 453 21.18 -20.23 -25.64
C LEU A 453 21.51 -21.72 -25.84
N HIS A 454 20.54 -22.61 -25.65
CA HIS A 454 20.72 -24.04 -25.85
C HIS A 454 21.08 -24.38 -27.30
N LYS A 455 20.37 -23.80 -28.28
CA LYS A 455 20.70 -23.94 -29.72
C LYS A 455 22.09 -23.38 -30.06
N GLU A 456 22.48 -22.26 -29.47
CA GLU A 456 23.81 -21.69 -29.66
C GLU A 456 24.95 -22.51 -29.04
N LEU A 457 24.67 -23.26 -27.98
CA LEU A 457 25.63 -24.17 -27.32
C LEU A 457 25.63 -25.58 -27.93
N GLN A 458 24.57 -25.96 -28.65
CA GLN A 458 24.44 -27.27 -29.28
C GLN A 458 25.55 -27.49 -30.33
N GLY A 459 26.43 -28.46 -30.08
CA GLY A 459 27.59 -28.77 -30.93
C GLY A 459 28.89 -28.06 -30.54
N LYS A 460 28.92 -27.25 -29.47
CA LYS A 460 30.15 -26.67 -28.90
C LYS A 460 30.64 -27.49 -27.70
N ASP A 461 31.97 -27.55 -27.48
CA ASP A 461 32.53 -28.14 -26.26
C ASP A 461 32.29 -27.21 -25.06
N VAL A 462 31.22 -27.51 -24.31
CA VAL A 462 30.83 -26.78 -23.10
C VAL A 462 31.93 -26.85 -22.01
N ALA A 463 32.69 -27.94 -21.93
CA ALA A 463 33.74 -28.09 -20.92
C ALA A 463 34.98 -27.23 -21.23
N GLY A 464 35.34 -27.10 -22.52
CA GLY A 464 36.33 -26.14 -23.00
C GLY A 464 35.93 -24.69 -22.70
N ILE A 465 34.69 -24.32 -23.06
CA ILE A 465 34.16 -22.96 -22.84
C ILE A 465 34.11 -22.61 -21.34
N MET A 466 33.70 -23.53 -20.47
CA MET A 466 33.71 -23.28 -19.02
C MET A 466 35.13 -22.98 -18.48
N LYS A 467 36.15 -23.73 -18.91
CA LYS A 467 37.55 -23.50 -18.51
C LYS A 467 38.09 -22.14 -18.99
N GLU A 468 37.74 -21.74 -20.22
CA GLU A 468 38.12 -20.43 -20.75
C GLU A 468 37.40 -19.30 -20.00
N LEU A 469 36.14 -19.49 -19.62
CA LEU A 469 35.36 -18.52 -18.86
C LEU A 469 35.81 -18.42 -17.39
N GLU A 470 36.28 -19.51 -16.77
CA GLU A 470 36.98 -19.47 -15.48
C GLU A 470 38.30 -18.70 -15.56
N LYS A 471 39.10 -18.93 -16.61
CA LYS A 471 40.34 -18.17 -16.87
C LYS A 471 40.07 -16.67 -17.04
N ASN A 472 38.99 -16.31 -17.72
CA ASN A 472 38.55 -14.91 -17.87
C ASN A 472 38.02 -14.31 -16.55
N LYS A 473 37.28 -15.07 -15.74
CA LYS A 473 36.88 -14.63 -14.38
C LYS A 473 38.07 -14.38 -13.46
N LEU A 474 39.12 -15.20 -13.55
CA LEU A 474 40.37 -14.98 -12.83
C LEU A 474 41.10 -13.70 -13.31
N TYR A 475 41.03 -13.40 -14.62
CA TYR A 475 41.54 -12.14 -15.18
C TYR A 475 40.81 -10.91 -14.63
N ILE A 476 39.48 -10.88 -14.67
CA ILE A 476 38.67 -9.75 -14.15
C ILE A 476 38.96 -9.52 -12.66
N ARG A 477 39.00 -10.59 -11.86
CA ARG A 477 39.35 -10.56 -10.42
C ARG A 477 40.81 -10.17 -10.15
N SER A 478 41.68 -10.16 -11.16
CA SER A 478 43.03 -9.61 -11.09
C SER A 478 43.10 -8.14 -11.50
N GLU A 479 42.30 -7.70 -12.48
CA GLU A 479 42.17 -6.29 -12.88
C GLU A 479 41.52 -5.42 -11.78
N GLU A 480 40.45 -5.91 -11.15
CA GLU A 480 39.83 -5.25 -9.99
C GLU A 480 40.83 -5.00 -8.85
N LYS A 481 41.79 -5.92 -8.65
CA LYS A 481 42.87 -5.78 -7.66
C LYS A 481 43.99 -4.86 -8.11
N LEU A 482 44.29 -4.78 -9.41
CA LEU A 482 45.26 -3.84 -9.98
C LEU A 482 44.77 -2.38 -9.86
N SER A 483 43.47 -2.14 -10.02
CA SER A 483 42.89 -0.78 -9.92
C SER A 483 43.04 -0.16 -8.52
N ALA A 484 43.17 -0.97 -7.46
CA ALA A 484 43.35 -0.47 -6.10
C ALA A 484 44.78 0.06 -5.83
N TYR A 485 45.78 -0.45 -6.55
CA TYR A 485 47.20 -0.12 -6.29
C TYR A 485 47.68 1.13 -7.03
N ILE A 486 47.02 1.50 -8.15
CA ILE A 486 47.40 2.65 -8.99
C ILE A 486 46.45 3.83 -8.78
N THR A 487 46.29 4.29 -7.53
CA THR A 487 45.71 5.62 -7.23
C THR A 487 46.69 6.50 -6.45
N ARG A 488 47.65 7.05 -7.22
CA ARG A 488 48.13 8.43 -7.19
C ARG A 488 48.33 9.10 -5.80
N ALA A 489 49.60 9.35 -5.47
CA ALA A 489 50.03 10.16 -4.33
C ALA A 489 49.29 11.51 -4.21
N LYS A 490 48.94 11.88 -2.97
CA LYS A 490 48.51 13.24 -2.60
C LYS A 490 49.74 14.10 -2.28
N PRO A 491 49.81 15.37 -2.71
CA PRO A 491 50.79 16.32 -2.17
C PRO A 491 50.41 16.72 -0.74
N PRO A 492 51.38 17.12 0.10
CA PRO A 492 51.07 17.64 1.43
C PRO A 492 50.39 19.01 1.31
N VAL A 493 49.30 19.20 2.06
CA VAL A 493 48.67 20.49 2.31
C VAL A 493 48.47 20.59 3.82
N ASP A 494 48.75 21.77 4.36
CA ASP A 494 48.95 22.00 5.79
C ASP A 494 47.73 21.71 6.67
N GLN A 495 48.03 21.38 7.92
CA GLN A 495 47.05 21.06 8.96
C GLN A 495 46.32 22.33 9.42
N ALA A 496 45.01 22.41 9.13
CA ALA A 496 44.07 23.16 9.94
C ALA A 496 43.15 22.16 10.65
N HIS A 497 43.28 22.07 11.98
CA HIS A 497 42.40 21.22 12.79
C HIS A 497 40.96 21.78 12.81
N ASP A 498 40.00 20.96 12.40
CA ASP A 498 38.59 21.12 12.78
C ASP A 498 38.07 19.80 13.39
N PRO A 499 37.86 19.72 14.72
CA PRO A 499 37.68 18.45 15.43
C PRO A 499 36.21 18.03 15.58
N LEU A 500 35.48 17.84 14.48
CA LEU A 500 34.11 17.28 14.50
C LEU A 500 33.82 16.36 13.31
N HIS A 501 34.42 15.17 13.28
CA HIS A 501 33.75 14.00 12.71
C HIS A 501 34.19 12.72 13.40
N ASP A 502 33.43 12.31 14.41
CA ASP A 502 33.55 10.96 14.96
C ASP A 502 32.91 9.95 14.01
N LYS A 503 33.39 8.71 14.08
CA LYS A 503 33.04 7.62 13.17
C LYS A 503 31.72 6.98 13.59
N ASN A 504 30.82 6.79 12.64
CA ASN A 504 29.81 5.74 12.74
C ASN A 504 30.09 4.70 11.66
N GLU A 505 30.79 3.63 12.03
CA GLU A 505 30.73 2.38 11.27
C GLU A 505 29.31 1.82 11.39
N THR A 506 28.76 1.37 10.26
CA THR A 506 27.42 0.78 10.21
C THR A 506 27.48 -0.67 10.68
N ASP A 507 26.98 -0.94 11.89
CA ASP A 507 26.63 -2.28 12.33
C ASP A 507 25.12 -2.51 12.15
N GLU A 508 24.75 -3.49 11.32
CA GLU A 508 23.36 -3.84 11.05
C GLU A 508 22.77 -4.67 12.20
N GLY A 509 22.17 -3.98 13.19
CA GLY A 509 21.80 -4.61 14.46
C GLY A 509 20.47 -4.19 15.07
N LYS A 510 19.35 -4.58 14.42
CA LYS A 510 17.96 -4.49 14.93
C LYS A 510 17.37 -3.06 15.03
N ALA A 511 16.30 -2.83 14.28
CA ALA A 511 15.43 -1.66 14.43
C ALA A 511 14.77 -1.66 15.82
N LYS A 512 15.41 -0.98 16.78
CA LYS A 512 14.90 -0.83 18.14
C LYS A 512 13.76 0.18 18.12
N VAL A 513 12.52 -0.33 18.07
CA VAL A 513 11.29 0.48 18.08
C VAL A 513 11.36 1.49 19.23
N ILE A 514 11.45 2.78 18.88
CA ILE A 514 11.60 3.85 19.87
C ILE A 514 10.26 4.01 20.58
N THR A 515 10.18 3.53 21.81
CA THR A 515 8.97 3.65 22.63
C THR A 515 8.58 5.12 22.78
N ARG A 516 7.26 5.40 22.78
CA ARG A 516 6.68 6.76 22.89
C ARG A 516 7.27 7.60 24.04
N GLU A 517 7.70 6.94 25.11
CA GLU A 517 8.32 7.55 26.29
C GLU A 517 9.77 7.98 26.03
N ALA A 518 10.56 7.19 25.30
CA ALA A 518 11.92 7.56 24.89
C ALA A 518 11.89 8.77 23.95
N LEU A 519 10.94 8.80 23.01
CA LEU A 519 10.73 9.97 22.13
C LEU A 519 10.33 11.22 22.93
N LYS A 520 9.46 11.08 23.94
CA LYS A 520 9.13 12.17 24.87
C LYS A 520 10.36 12.67 25.63
N LEU A 521 11.15 11.77 26.23
CA LEU A 521 12.36 12.14 26.97
C LEU A 521 13.38 12.86 26.07
N GLN A 522 13.57 12.39 24.83
CA GLN A 522 14.44 13.04 23.85
C GLN A 522 13.92 14.44 23.46
N SER A 523 12.61 14.59 23.24
CA SER A 523 12.00 15.89 22.95
C SER A 523 12.12 16.87 24.14
N GLN A 524 11.98 16.39 25.38
CA GLN A 524 12.15 17.17 26.59
C GLN A 524 13.60 17.64 26.78
N LEU A 525 14.57 16.75 26.53
CA LEU A 525 16.00 17.09 26.54
C LEU A 525 16.36 18.17 25.51
N ILE A 526 15.76 18.12 24.31
CA ILE A 526 15.92 19.16 23.30
C ILE A 526 15.34 20.49 23.81
N ILE A 527 14.10 20.50 24.32
CA ILE A 527 13.46 21.70 24.90
C ILE A 527 14.31 22.30 26.03
N ASP A 528 14.85 21.47 26.93
CA ASP A 528 15.68 21.90 28.06
C ASP A 528 17.07 22.41 27.62
N SER A 529 17.61 21.90 26.51
CA SER A 529 18.84 22.44 25.92
C SER A 529 18.62 23.86 25.34
N HIS A 530 17.47 24.08 24.69
CA HIS A 530 17.09 25.38 24.13
C HIS A 530 16.67 26.39 25.22
N SER A 531 16.04 25.93 26.31
CA SER A 531 15.69 26.79 27.45
C SER A 531 16.95 27.31 28.15
N LYS A 532 17.94 26.45 28.40
CA LYS A 532 19.26 26.82 28.97
C LYS A 532 20.04 27.81 28.10
N ARG A 533 19.93 27.74 26.76
CA ARG A 533 20.48 28.75 25.83
C ARG A 533 19.81 30.12 26.01
N LYS A 534 18.49 30.17 26.18
CA LYS A 534 17.74 31.43 26.41
C LYS A 534 18.09 32.09 27.77
N THR A 535 18.35 31.32 28.84
CA THR A 535 18.79 31.88 30.13
C THR A 535 20.20 32.45 30.07
N LYS A 536 21.16 31.79 29.38
CA LYS A 536 22.51 32.35 29.18
C LYS A 536 22.50 33.68 28.42
N MET A 537 21.66 33.84 27.38
CA MET A 537 21.54 35.13 26.68
C MET A 537 20.92 36.24 27.54
N LYS A 538 19.96 35.94 28.43
CA LYS A 538 19.42 36.93 29.38
C LYS A 538 20.45 37.37 30.42
N MET A 539 21.31 36.46 30.90
CA MET A 539 22.41 36.80 31.82
C MET A 539 23.47 37.69 31.16
N MET A 540 23.86 37.40 29.90
CA MET A 540 24.82 38.23 29.14
C MET A 540 24.33 39.68 28.98
N LYS A 541 23.05 39.89 28.67
CA LYS A 541 22.46 41.25 28.57
C LYS A 541 22.41 42.03 29.88
N LYS A 542 22.60 41.39 31.04
CA LYS A 542 22.61 42.06 32.36
C LYS A 542 24.01 42.44 32.86
N LYS A 543 25.09 42.00 32.19
CA LYS A 543 26.49 42.37 32.51
C LYS A 543 27.06 43.50 31.62
N GLY A 544 26.29 44.01 30.67
CA GLY A 544 26.67 45.13 29.79
C GLY A 544 26.19 46.52 30.24
N LYS A 545 25.92 46.70 31.54
CA LYS A 545 25.57 47.98 32.16
C LYS A 545 26.17 48.08 33.56
N LEU A 546 27.43 48.50 33.62
CA LEU A 546 28.13 49.12 34.73
C LEU A 546 29.31 49.90 34.13
#